data_AF-A0A554I8L6-F1
#
_entry.id   AF-A0A554I8L6-F1
#
_cell.length_a   1.000
_cell.length_b   1.000
_cell.length_c   1.000
_cell.angle_alpha   90.00
_cell.angle_beta   90.00
_cell.angle_gamma   90.00
#
_symmetry.space_group_name_H-M   'P 1'
#
loop_
_entity.id
_entity.type
_entity.pdbx_description
1 polymer ?
#
loop_
_entity_poly.entity_id
_entity_poly.type
_entity_poly.pdbx_seq_one_letter_code
_entity_poly.pdbx_strand_id
1 'polypeptide(L)' 'MTEKKFSFGEAYKEIEEIGEWFQKDTIDLDEAIKKYERGLILIAKCKERLKETENKLKEIQTKYSEE' A
#
# COMPACT_ATOMS: atom_id res chain seq x y z
N MET A 1 -11.30 -15.57 14.20
CA MET A 1 -11.41 -14.79 12.96
C MET A 1 -10.00 -14.44 12.54
N THR A 2 -9.54 -14.86 11.36
CA THR A 2 -8.13 -14.71 10.97
C THR A 2 -7.84 -13.24 10.68
N GLU A 3 -6.95 -12.63 11.46
CA GLU A 3 -6.46 -11.28 11.19
C GLU A 3 -5.81 -11.29 9.80
N LYS A 4 -6.49 -10.69 8.81
CA LYS A 4 -5.94 -10.52 7.46
C LYS A 4 -4.67 -9.68 7.59
N LYS A 5 -3.52 -10.36 7.65
CA LYS A 5 -2.20 -9.75 7.57
C LYS A 5 -2.20 -8.87 6.32
N PHE A 6 -1.83 -7.60 6.49
CA PHE A 6 -1.70 -6.68 5.37
C PHE A 6 -0.75 -7.27 4.32
N SER A 7 -1.26 -7.46 3.10
CA SER A 7 -0.47 -7.89 1.94
C SER A 7 -0.20 -6.69 1.04
N PHE A 8 1.07 -6.37 0.81
CA PHE A 8 1.46 -5.29 -0.12
C PHE A 8 0.84 -5.50 -1.51
N GLY A 9 0.84 -6.74 -2.01
CA GLY A 9 0.24 -7.06 -3.32
C GLY A 9 -1.27 -6.83 -3.38
N GLU A 10 -2.03 -7.16 -2.33
CA GLU A 10 -3.48 -6.86 -2.27
C GLU A 10 -3.71 -5.35 -2.21
N ALA A 11 -2.91 -4.63 -1.42
CA ALA A 11 -3.03 -3.18 -1.31
C ALA A 11 -2.69 -2.46 -2.63
N TYR A 12 -1.65 -2.93 -3.32
CA TYR A 12 -1.26 -2.39 -4.63
C TYR A 12 -2.35 -2.64 -5.66
N LYS A 13 -2.90 -3.86 -5.70
CA LYS A 13 -4.02 -4.19 -6.59
C LYS A 13 -5.25 -3.33 -6.32
N GLU A 14 -5.61 -3.11 -5.06
CA GLU A 14 -6.74 -2.24 -4.70
C GLU A 14 -6.50 -0.78 -5.14
N ILE A 15 -5.25 -0.30 -5.11
CA ILE A 15 -4.88 1.02 -5.67
C ILE A 15 -5.07 1.05 -7.20
N GLU A 16 -4.64 0.01 -7.91
CA GLU A 16 -4.84 -0.11 -9.37
C GLU A 16 -6.33 -0.10 -9.72
N GLU A 17 -7.14 -0.88 -9.00
CA GLU A 17 -8.60 -0.93 -9.19
C GLU A 17 -9.26 0.43 -8.92
N ILE A 18 -8.78 1.18 -7.92
CA ILE A 18 -9.22 2.57 -7.67
C ILE A 18 -8.85 3.44 -8.88
N GLY A 19 -7.61 3.35 -9.37
CA GLY A 19 -7.14 4.09 -10.54
C GLY A 19 -7.98 3.82 -11.79
N GLU A 20 -8.26 2.55 -12.10
CA GLU A 20 -9.14 2.14 -13.20
C GLU A 20 -10.56 2.69 -13.02
N TRP A 21 -11.09 2.68 -11.80
CA TRP A 21 -12.41 3.23 -11.51
C TRP A 21 -12.48 4.74 -11.81
N PHE A 22 -11.40 5.49 -11.57
CA PHE A 22 -11.30 6.91 -11.92
C PHE A 22 -11.19 7.19 -13.43
N GLN A 23 -10.97 6.18 -14.27
CA GLN A 23 -10.95 6.31 -15.73
C GLN A 23 -12.35 6.19 -16.37
N LYS A 24 -13.39 5.93 -15.57
CA LYS A 24 -14.76 5.82 -16.08
C LYS A 24 -15.27 7.16 -16.59
N ASP A 25 -16.03 7.13 -17.68
CA ASP A 25 -16.67 8.30 -18.30
C ASP A 25 -17.63 9.04 -17.35
N THR A 26 -18.23 8.32 -16.41
CA THR A 26 -19.16 8.89 -15.43
C THR A 26 -18.72 8.48 -14.04
N ILE A 27 -18.32 9.47 -13.26
CA ILE A 27 -17.77 9.29 -11.92
C ILE A 27 -18.69 10.01 -10.95
N ASP A 28 -19.14 9.29 -9.92
CA ASP A 28 -19.86 9.91 -8.80
C ASP A 28 -18.87 10.63 -7.88
N LEU A 29 -19.12 11.90 -7.57
CA LEU A 29 -18.21 12.73 -6.77
C LEU A 29 -18.07 12.24 -5.32
N ASP A 30 -19.13 11.69 -4.74
CA ASP A 30 -19.11 11.18 -3.36
C ASP A 30 -18.28 9.89 -3.28
N GLU A 31 -18.48 8.99 -4.25
CA GLU A 31 -17.66 7.79 -4.40
C GLU A 31 -16.20 8.11 -4.74
N ALA A 32 -15.95 9.14 -5.54
CA ALA A 32 -14.60 9.59 -5.88
C ALA A 32 -13.81 9.98 -4.61
N ILE A 33 -14.43 10.76 -3.70
CA ILE A 33 -13.78 11.15 -2.44
C ILE A 33 -13.45 9.90 -1.59
N LYS A 34 -14.40 8.96 -1.46
CA LYS A 34 -14.17 7.72 -0.70
C LYS A 34 -13.04 6.88 -1.29
N LYS A 35 -13.01 6.72 -2.62
CA LYS A 35 -11.98 5.96 -3.33
C LYS A 35 -10.62 6.64 -3.23
N TYR A 36 -10.58 7.97 -3.29
CA TYR A 36 -9.36 8.75 -3.10
C TYR A 36 -8.78 8.60 -1.69
N GLU A 37 -9.60 8.78 -0.66
CA GLU A 37 -9.18 8.58 0.74
C GLU A 37 -8.68 7.15 0.97
N ARG A 38 -9.40 6.16 0.43
CA ARG A 38 -8.98 4.76 0.49
C ARG A 38 -7.63 4.54 -0.18
N GLY A 39 -7.41 5.11 -1.36
CA GLY A 39 -6.13 5.06 -2.07
C GLY A 39 -4.99 5.63 -1.23
N LEU A 40 -5.19 6.78 -0.59
CA LEU A 40 -4.20 7.38 0.30
C LEU A 40 -3.86 6.49 1.50
N ILE A 41 -4.86 5.88 2.12
CA ILE A 41 -4.66 4.95 3.25
C ILE A 41 -3.82 3.74 2.80
N LEU A 42 -4.12 3.16 1.64
CA LEU A 42 -3.36 2.03 1.10
C LEU A 42 -1.91 2.42 0.80
N ILE A 43 -1.70 3.57 0.15
CA ILE A 43 -0.36 4.10 -0.14
C ILE A 43 0.43 4.30 1.15
N ALA A 44 -0.19 4.87 2.19
CA ALA A 44 0.45 5.06 3.49
C ALA A 44 0.91 3.73 4.09
N LYS A 45 0.06 2.69 4.06
CA LYS A 45 0.42 1.34 4.54
C LYS A 45 1.54 0.71 3.72
N CYS A 46 1.52 0.87 2.40
CA CYS A 46 2.59 0.41 1.51
C CYS A 46 3.93 1.09 1.86
N LYS A 47 3.93 2.40 2.08
CA LYS A 47 5.12 3.15 2.51
C LYS A 47 5.64 2.70 3.87
N GLU A 48 4.76 2.48 4.83
CA GLU A 48 5.13 1.97 6.15
C GLU A 48 5.81 0.60 6.03
N ARG A 49 5.24 -0.30 5.21
CA ARG A 49 5.80 -1.63 4.98
C ARG A 49 7.16 -1.59 4.29
N LEU A 50 7.34 -0.69 3.33
CA LEU A 50 8.63 -0.47 2.67
C LEU A 50 9.68 -0.01 3.69
N LYS A 51 9.35 0.99 4.52
CA LYS A 51 10.24 1.49 5.56
C LYS A 51 10.62 0.41 6.58
N GLU A 52 9.65 -0.41 6.99
CA GLU A 52 9.88 -1.54 7.90
C GLU A 52 10.84 -2.58 7.27
N THR A 53 10.69 -2.81 5.96
CA THR A 53 11.54 -3.72 5.20
C THR A 53 12.94 -3.15 5.00
N GLU A 54 13.08 -1.87 4.67
CA GLU A 54 14.36 -1.18 4.56
C GLU A 54 15.13 -1.19 5.88
N ASN A 55 14.45 -0.97 7.01
CA ASN A 55 15.07 -1.05 8.33
C ASN A 55 15.61 -2.46 8.60
N LYS A 56 14.79 -3.50 8.36
CA LYS A 56 15.25 -4.90 8.50
C LYS A 56 16.43 -5.21 7.58
N LEU A 57 16.40 -4.70 6.35
CA LEU A 57 17.47 -4.89 5.39
C LEU A 57 18.76 -4.21 5.84
N LYS A 58 18.69 -3.00 6.41
CA LYS A 58 19.83 -2.34 7.05
C LYS A 58 20.36 -3.12 8.25
N GLU A 59 19.48 -3.61 9.13
CA GLU A 59 19.89 -4.45 10.26
C GLU A 59 20.61 -5.72 9.82
N ILE A 60 20.11 -6.38 8.76
CA ILE A 60 20.78 -7.53 8.14
C ILE A 60 22.13 -7.09 7.57
N GLN A 61 22.20 -6.03 6.76
CA GLN A 61 23.47 -5.56 6.21
C GLN A 61 24.51 -5.26 7.30
N THR A 62 24.12 -4.59 8.39
CA THR A 62 25.01 -4.34 9.52
C THR A 62 25.44 -5.65 10.18
N LYS A 63 24.51 -6.58 10.44
CA LYS A 63 24.83 -7.88 11.05
C LYS A 63 25.79 -8.75 10.23
N TYR A 64 25.77 -8.63 8.90
CA TYR A 64 26.54 -9.47 7.99
C TYR A 64 27.67 -8.73 7.24
N SER A 65 27.94 -7.46 7.56
CA SER A 65 29.10 -6.70 7.01
C SER A 65 30.32 -6.69 7.93
N GLU A 66 30.25 -7.31 9.12
CA GLU A 66 31.37 -7.42 10.07
C GLU A 66 32.12 -8.78 9.99
N GLU A 67 31.97 -9.51 8.89
CA GLU A 67 32.78 -10.70 8.54
C GLU A 67 33.61 -10.41 7.27
#